data_AF-A0A5E4USY8-F1
#
_entry.id   AF-A0A5E4USY8-F1
#
_cell.length_a   1.000
_cell.length_b   1.000
_cell.length_c   1.000
_cell.angle_alpha   90.00
_cell.angle_beta   90.00
_cell.angle_gamma   90.00
#
_symmetry.space_group_name_H-M   'P 1'
#
loop_
_entity.id
_entity.type
_entity.pdbx_description
1 polymer ?
#
loop_
_entity_poly.entity_id
_entity_poly.type
_entity_poly.pdbx_seq_one_letter_code
_entity_poly.pdbx_strand_id
1 'polypeptide(L)'
;MLISAEWPTLLKHFVRNEILWQGRTVICLEPIRKKGKRKLRIVEINRFFPEESSSNFPSDAIGGLCLSLYDHERRGLDRHVASMRAAGMVMASQGNALKSHGFAFLWQDPREGMAPYCFTIANIASFQLLGELLVGSGPYRPTNLMHKQLLDVVKIHEPDGHGLSLHAVARRGSEFLHGLSPRIDHAGQDWDDLKQDMDDHEGGILGFYAWGFFADAFHERLRAEYERGKRDTAPDCPRIGRAVVDKLIDGCVT
;
A
#
# COMPACT_ATOMS: atom_id res chain seq x y z
N MET A 1 1.15 -21.95 -15.16
CA MET A 1 0.06 -21.07 -15.63
C MET A 1 0.38 -20.64 -17.06
N LEU A 2 -0.59 -20.61 -17.97
CA LEU A 2 -0.43 -20.14 -19.34
C LEU A 2 -1.18 -18.80 -19.48
N ILE A 3 -0.50 -17.75 -19.95
CA ILE A 3 -1.09 -16.42 -20.14
C ILE A 3 -1.04 -16.08 -21.63
N SER A 4 -2.15 -15.55 -22.15
CA SER A 4 -2.21 -15.11 -23.54
C SER A 4 -1.23 -13.97 -23.79
N ALA A 5 -0.41 -14.12 -24.83
CA ALA A 5 0.47 -13.07 -25.32
C ALA A 5 -0.28 -12.01 -26.15
N GLU A 6 -1.57 -12.20 -26.41
CA GLU A 6 -2.40 -11.27 -27.20
C GLU A 6 -2.65 -9.93 -26.50
N TRP A 7 -2.40 -9.86 -25.18
CA TRP A 7 -2.42 -8.63 -24.39
C TRP A 7 -1.06 -8.36 -23.73
N PRO A 8 -0.13 -7.69 -24.44
CA PRO A 8 1.19 -7.37 -23.90
C PRO A 8 1.16 -6.58 -22.60
N THR A 9 0.20 -5.67 -22.42
CA THR A 9 0.04 -4.89 -21.18
C THR A 9 -0.34 -5.75 -19.99
N LEU A 10 -1.30 -6.66 -20.14
CA LEU A 10 -1.69 -7.59 -19.08
C LEU A 10 -0.59 -8.60 -18.78
N LEU A 11 0.12 -9.08 -19.80
CA LEU A 11 1.28 -9.94 -19.60
C LEU A 11 2.39 -9.22 -18.82
N LYS A 12 2.69 -7.96 -19.15
CA LYS A 12 3.64 -7.13 -18.39
C LYS A 12 3.16 -6.89 -16.95
N HIS A 13 1.90 -6.52 -16.75
CA HIS A 13 1.30 -6.35 -15.42
C HIS A 13 1.41 -7.64 -14.62
N PHE A 14 1.05 -8.78 -15.21
CA PHE A 14 1.10 -10.07 -14.53
C PHE A 14 2.53 -10.45 -14.13
N VAL A 15 3.48 -10.37 -15.07
CA VAL A 15 4.88 -10.68 -14.80
C VAL A 15 5.44 -9.74 -13.72
N ARG A 16 5.07 -8.45 -13.76
CA ARG A 16 5.36 -7.47 -12.72
C ARG A 16 4.74 -7.87 -11.37
N ASN A 17 3.47 -8.24 -11.34
CA ASN A 17 2.76 -8.72 -10.16
C ASN A 17 3.43 -9.94 -9.53
N GLU A 18 3.74 -10.96 -10.32
CA GLU A 18 4.32 -12.18 -9.77
C GLU A 18 5.73 -11.95 -9.22
N ILE A 19 6.55 -11.14 -9.90
CA ILE A 19 7.96 -10.99 -9.54
C ILE A 19 8.15 -9.90 -8.49
N LEU A 20 7.64 -8.69 -8.73
CA LEU A 20 7.83 -7.57 -7.81
C LEU A 20 6.90 -7.70 -6.60
N TRP A 21 5.60 -7.86 -6.84
CA TRP A 21 4.60 -7.77 -5.77
C TRP A 21 4.49 -9.07 -4.98
N GLN A 22 4.48 -10.22 -5.65
CA GLN A 22 4.33 -11.53 -5.01
C GLN A 22 5.67 -12.17 -4.63
N GLY A 23 6.81 -11.59 -5.05
CA GLY A 23 8.15 -12.11 -4.76
C GLY A 23 8.41 -13.51 -5.32
N ARG A 24 7.71 -13.93 -6.38
CA ARG A 24 7.80 -15.29 -6.93
C ARG A 24 8.91 -15.37 -7.98
N THR A 25 9.60 -16.51 -7.99
CA THR A 25 10.55 -16.84 -9.05
C THR A 25 9.80 -17.27 -10.31
N VAL A 26 9.77 -16.43 -11.34
CA VAL A 26 9.09 -16.70 -12.61
C VAL A 26 10.11 -16.88 -13.74
N ILE A 27 9.93 -17.93 -14.55
CA ILE A 27 10.67 -18.12 -15.81
C ILE A 27 9.74 -17.76 -16.96
N CYS A 28 10.07 -16.70 -17.70
CA CYS A 28 9.34 -16.31 -18.90
C CYS A 28 9.92 -17.01 -20.13
N LEU A 29 9.07 -17.71 -20.90
CA LEU A 29 9.46 -18.43 -22.10
C LEU A 29 8.64 -17.95 -23.30
N GLU A 30 9.28 -17.77 -24.46
CA GLU A 30 8.60 -17.49 -25.73
C GLU A 30 8.84 -18.62 -26.75
N PRO A 31 7.84 -18.92 -27.61
CA PRO A 31 8.01 -19.88 -28.68
C PRO A 31 8.90 -19.32 -29.80
N ILE A 32 9.91 -20.08 -30.20
CA ILE A 32 10.79 -19.77 -31.34
C ILE A 32 10.80 -20.94 -32.33
N ARG A 33 11.00 -20.65 -33.62
CA ARG A 33 11.32 -21.67 -34.63
C ARG A 33 12.83 -21.71 -34.85
N LYS A 34 13.45 -22.85 -34.58
CA LYS A 34 14.89 -23.07 -34.82
C LYS A 34 15.07 -24.34 -35.65
N LYS A 35 15.60 -24.21 -36.86
CA LYS A 35 15.79 -25.32 -37.82
C LYS A 35 14.49 -26.12 -38.08
N GLY A 36 13.38 -25.43 -38.35
CA GLY A 36 12.08 -26.06 -38.61
C GLY A 36 11.35 -26.65 -37.38
N LYS A 37 11.99 -26.74 -36.22
CA LYS A 37 11.39 -27.24 -34.97
C LYS A 37 10.92 -26.09 -34.08
N ARG A 38 9.76 -26.25 -33.43
CA ARG A 38 9.31 -25.35 -32.35
C ARG A 38 10.16 -25.61 -31.11
N LYS A 39 10.69 -24.54 -30.51
CA LYS A 39 11.45 -24.55 -29.26
C LYS A 39 10.99 -23.40 -28.37
N LEU A 40 11.45 -23.40 -27.13
CA LEU A 40 11.26 -22.29 -26.20
C LEU A 40 12.58 -21.56 -26.01
N ARG A 41 12.51 -20.24 -25.88
CA ARG A 41 13.63 -19.37 -25.50
C ARG A 41 13.28 -18.66 -24.20
N ILE A 42 14.25 -18.55 -23.29
CA ILE A 42 14.11 -17.73 -22.09
C ILE A 42 14.07 -16.27 -22.51
N VAL A 43 13.05 -15.55 -22.04
CA VAL A 43 12.88 -14.11 -22.26
C VAL A 43 13.54 -13.40 -21.09
N GLU A 44 14.43 -12.46 -21.39
CA GLU A 44 15.01 -11.61 -20.35
C GLU A 44 13.94 -10.74 -19.70
N ILE A 45 14.02 -10.65 -18.38
CA ILE A 45 12.97 -10.04 -17.59
C ILE A 45 12.81 -8.55 -17.90
N ASN A 46 13.93 -7.87 -18.17
CA ASN A 46 13.99 -6.46 -18.56
C ASN A 46 13.20 -6.15 -19.85
N ARG A 47 12.79 -7.15 -20.64
CA ARG A 47 11.85 -6.91 -21.76
C ARG A 47 10.44 -6.53 -21.30
N PHE A 48 10.08 -6.85 -20.05
CA PHE A 48 8.78 -6.52 -19.47
C PHE A 48 8.80 -5.21 -18.66
N PHE A 49 9.98 -4.70 -18.31
CA PHE A 49 10.18 -3.51 -17.48
C PHE A 49 11.03 -2.51 -18.26
N PRO A 50 10.52 -1.33 -18.65
CA PRO A 50 11.40 -0.24 -19.05
C PRO A 50 12.37 0.05 -17.90
N GLU A 51 13.66 0.23 -18.20
CA GLU A 51 14.65 0.65 -17.22
C GLU A 51 14.18 1.97 -16.57
N GLU A 52 14.22 2.02 -15.24
CA GLU A 52 13.68 3.09 -14.40
C GLU A 52 12.15 3.19 -14.32
N SER A 53 11.46 2.11 -13.94
CA SER A 53 10.25 2.33 -13.14
C SER A 53 10.72 2.85 -11.78
N SER A 54 10.67 4.17 -11.58
CA SER A 54 10.87 4.79 -10.27
C SER A 54 10.10 4.00 -9.22
N SER A 55 10.69 3.80 -8.05
CA SER A 55 10.04 3.17 -6.89
C SER A 55 8.93 4.05 -6.30
N ASN A 56 8.50 5.07 -7.04
CA ASN A 56 7.56 6.07 -6.59
C ASN A 56 6.17 5.66 -7.09
N PHE A 57 5.22 5.66 -6.18
CA PHE A 57 3.81 5.43 -6.47
C PHE A 57 3.13 6.79 -6.52
N PRO A 58 2.30 7.08 -7.52
CA PRO A 58 1.52 8.30 -7.47
C PRO A 58 0.55 8.23 -6.27
N SER A 59 0.21 9.39 -5.70
CA SER A 59 -0.66 9.45 -4.51
C SER A 59 -2.03 8.81 -4.77
N ASP A 60 -2.55 8.94 -6.00
CA ASP A 60 -3.80 8.35 -6.46
C ASP A 60 -3.76 6.83 -6.70
N ALA A 61 -2.59 6.18 -6.53
CA ALA A 61 -2.45 4.72 -6.48
C ALA A 61 -2.42 4.17 -5.04
N ILE A 62 -2.43 5.07 -4.06
CA ILE A 62 -2.46 4.77 -2.65
C ILE A 62 -3.79 5.23 -2.11
N GLY A 63 -4.41 4.38 -1.31
CA GLY A 63 -5.48 4.87 -0.48
C GLY A 63 -5.89 3.87 0.55
N GLY A 64 -6.97 4.22 1.24
CA GLY A 64 -7.07 3.81 2.61
C GLY A 64 -8.35 4.20 3.30
N LEU A 65 -8.25 4.14 4.62
CA LEU A 65 -9.32 4.45 5.54
C LEU A 65 -8.76 5.00 6.85
N CYS A 66 -9.61 5.75 7.55
CA CYS A 66 -9.37 6.19 8.91
C CYS A 66 -10.20 5.32 9.87
N LEU A 67 -9.52 4.70 10.85
CA LEU A 67 -10.11 3.92 11.92
C LEU A 67 -9.97 4.68 13.23
N SER A 68 -11.05 5.33 13.64
CA SER A 68 -11.14 6.17 14.84
C SER A 68 -11.49 5.34 16.07
N LEU A 69 -10.89 5.68 17.21
CA LEU A 69 -11.08 4.98 18.49
C LEU A 69 -11.89 5.84 19.44
N TYR A 70 -13.16 5.48 19.63
CA TYR A 70 -14.09 6.31 20.37
C TYR A 70 -14.06 6.06 21.89
N ASP A 71 -13.89 7.11 22.68
CA ASP A 71 -14.00 7.11 24.15
C ASP A 71 -15.42 7.49 24.60
N HIS A 72 -16.41 6.64 24.30
CA HIS A 72 -17.80 6.88 24.71
C HIS A 72 -17.96 6.99 26.24
N GLU A 73 -17.08 6.35 27.00
CA GLU A 73 -17.13 6.34 28.46
C GLU A 73 -16.33 7.48 29.10
N ARG A 74 -15.64 8.31 28.29
CA ARG A 74 -14.76 9.42 28.72
C ARG A 74 -13.75 9.01 29.78
N ARG A 75 -13.22 7.79 29.68
CA ARG A 75 -12.30 7.22 30.68
C ARG A 75 -10.84 7.58 30.41
N GLY A 76 -10.54 8.25 29.29
CA GLY A 76 -9.20 8.47 28.78
C GLY A 76 -8.65 7.19 28.15
N LEU A 77 -8.19 7.27 26.90
CA LEU A 77 -7.65 6.12 26.17
C LEU A 77 -6.13 5.98 26.25
N ASP A 78 -5.43 6.93 26.87
CA ASP A 78 -3.96 6.97 26.95
C ASP A 78 -3.36 5.70 27.57
N ARG A 79 -4.05 5.12 28.58
CA ARG A 79 -3.63 3.85 29.21
C ARG A 79 -3.66 2.65 28.25
N HIS A 80 -4.34 2.78 27.12
CA HIS A 80 -4.49 1.75 26.10
C HIS A 80 -3.54 1.94 24.90
N VAL A 81 -2.64 2.93 24.93
CA VAL A 81 -1.65 3.14 23.84
C VAL A 81 -0.85 1.86 23.56
N ALA A 82 -0.48 1.09 24.58
CA ALA A 82 0.22 -0.18 24.37
C ALA A 82 -0.60 -1.19 23.56
N SER A 83 -1.91 -1.30 23.78
CA SER A 83 -2.78 -2.19 22.99
C SER A 83 -3.00 -1.65 21.58
N MET A 84 -3.07 -0.32 21.41
CA MET A 84 -3.11 0.32 20.10
C MET A 84 -1.84 -0.01 19.30
N ARG A 85 -0.65 0.11 19.91
CA ARG A 85 0.59 -0.27 19.23
C ARG A 85 0.61 -1.74 18.82
N ALA A 86 0.12 -2.63 19.69
CA ALA A 86 -0.04 -4.05 19.36
C ALA A 86 -1.00 -4.25 18.18
N ALA A 87 -2.11 -3.50 18.12
CA ALA A 87 -3.03 -3.53 16.99
C ALA A 87 -2.34 -3.13 15.68
N GLY A 88 -1.50 -2.08 15.69
CA GLY A 88 -0.70 -1.68 14.54
C GLY A 88 0.26 -2.77 14.04
N MET A 89 0.95 -3.46 14.97
CA MET A 89 1.81 -4.61 14.61
C MET A 89 1.02 -5.75 13.98
N VAL A 90 -0.18 -6.03 14.50
CA VAL A 90 -1.07 -7.07 14.00
C VAL A 90 -1.62 -6.70 12.61
N MET A 91 -1.95 -5.44 12.37
CA MET A 91 -2.31 -4.92 11.05
C MET A 91 -1.19 -5.17 10.03
N ALA A 92 0.04 -4.81 10.37
CA ALA A 92 1.20 -5.05 9.50
C ALA A 92 1.42 -6.56 9.22
N SER A 93 1.29 -7.41 10.25
CA SER A 93 1.36 -8.86 10.06
C SER A 93 0.26 -9.39 9.14
N GLN A 94 -0.96 -8.85 9.23
CA GLN A 94 -2.07 -9.24 8.36
C GLN A 94 -1.85 -8.77 6.92
N GLY A 95 -1.32 -7.55 6.73
CA GLY A 95 -0.96 -7.04 5.41
C GLY A 95 0.06 -7.94 4.70
N ASN A 96 1.10 -8.37 5.42
CA ASN A 96 2.07 -9.35 4.92
C ASN A 96 1.41 -10.70 4.57
N ALA A 97 0.52 -11.22 5.42
CA ALA A 97 -0.19 -12.48 5.16
C ALA A 97 -1.06 -12.41 3.90
N LEU A 98 -1.63 -11.24 3.61
CA LEU A 98 -2.41 -10.97 2.41
C LEU A 98 -1.54 -10.66 1.18
N LYS A 99 -0.21 -10.59 1.33
CA LYS A 99 0.73 -10.19 0.28
C LYS A 99 0.35 -8.83 -0.33
N SER A 100 -0.15 -7.92 0.50
CA SER A 100 -0.39 -6.54 0.13
C SER A 100 0.83 -5.68 0.51
N HIS A 101 0.80 -4.41 0.13
CA HIS A 101 1.89 -3.47 0.38
C HIS A 101 1.27 -2.17 0.85
N GLY A 102 1.60 -1.74 2.07
CA GLY A 102 0.94 -0.62 2.69
C GLY A 102 1.52 -0.30 4.06
N PHE A 103 0.82 0.57 4.77
CA PHE A 103 1.25 1.06 6.07
C PHE A 103 0.06 1.56 6.89
N ALA A 104 0.30 1.73 8.19
CA ALA A 104 -0.62 2.38 9.11
C ALA A 104 0.13 3.38 9.99
N PHE A 105 -0.46 4.55 10.20
CA PHE A 105 -0.04 5.53 11.20
C PHE A 105 -1.02 5.52 12.37
N LEU A 106 -0.51 5.39 13.59
CA LEU A 106 -1.28 5.68 14.81
C LEU A 106 -0.99 7.12 15.19
N TRP A 107 -2.04 7.93 15.32
CA TRP A 107 -1.92 9.34 15.71
C TRP A 107 -3.02 9.71 16.71
N GLN A 108 -2.79 10.82 17.41
CA GLN A 108 -3.69 11.34 18.42
C GLN A 108 -4.40 12.58 17.90
N ASP A 109 -5.69 12.70 18.21
CA ASP A 109 -6.43 13.94 18.04
C ASP A 109 -6.89 14.52 19.39
N PRO A 110 -6.32 15.64 19.84
CA PRO A 110 -6.78 16.30 21.06
C PRO A 110 -8.07 17.12 20.84
N ARG A 111 -8.50 17.36 19.59
CA ARG A 111 -9.68 18.17 19.23
C ARG A 111 -10.96 17.34 19.16
N GLU A 112 -10.90 16.13 18.59
CA GLU A 112 -11.97 15.13 18.64
C GLU A 112 -12.10 14.53 20.05
N GLY A 113 -12.76 15.25 20.95
CA GLY A 113 -12.98 14.83 22.35
C GLY A 113 -13.76 13.50 22.51
N MET A 114 -14.27 12.92 21.43
CA MET A 114 -14.88 11.59 21.41
C MET A 114 -14.03 10.53 20.73
N ALA A 115 -13.08 10.88 19.86
CA ALA A 115 -12.20 9.95 19.15
C ALA A 115 -10.72 10.37 19.28
N PRO A 116 -10.13 10.26 20.49
CA PRO A 116 -8.81 10.84 20.75
C PRO A 116 -7.65 10.16 20.03
N TYR A 117 -7.87 9.00 19.42
CA TYR A 117 -6.85 8.24 18.70
C TYR A 117 -7.39 7.68 17.41
N CYS A 118 -6.57 7.72 16.36
CA CYS A 118 -6.94 7.27 15.02
C CYS A 118 -5.83 6.45 14.39
N PHE A 119 -6.23 5.48 13.56
CA PHE A 119 -5.34 4.83 12.61
C PHE A 119 -5.65 5.29 11.21
N THR A 120 -4.68 5.92 10.54
CA THR A 120 -4.71 6.05 9.08
C THR A 120 -4.09 4.80 8.48
N ILE A 121 -4.88 3.99 7.78
CA ILE A 121 -4.45 2.72 7.18
C ILE A 121 -4.52 2.84 5.67
N ALA A 122 -3.40 2.66 4.97
CA ALA A 122 -3.31 2.80 3.53
C ALA A 122 -2.59 1.61 2.88
N ASN A 123 -2.95 1.29 1.65
CA ASN A 123 -2.22 0.34 0.83
C ASN A 123 -2.18 0.77 -0.64
N ILE A 124 -1.30 0.11 -1.39
CA ILE A 124 -1.27 0.25 -2.84
C ILE A 124 -2.48 -0.48 -3.43
N ALA A 125 -3.33 0.25 -4.14
CA ALA A 125 -4.43 -0.34 -4.88
C ALA A 125 -3.93 -0.82 -6.25
N SER A 126 -3.79 -2.13 -6.41
CA SER A 126 -3.28 -2.73 -7.66
C SER A 126 -4.10 -2.34 -8.91
N PHE A 127 -5.39 -1.99 -8.74
CA PHE A 127 -6.25 -1.57 -9.85
C PHE A 127 -6.07 -0.09 -10.25
N GLN A 128 -5.66 0.79 -9.32
CA GLN A 128 -5.33 2.18 -9.65
C GLN A 128 -4.03 2.25 -10.49
N LEU A 129 -3.08 1.35 -10.24
CA LEU A 129 -1.88 1.17 -11.08
C LEU A 129 -2.17 0.67 -12.52
N LEU A 130 -3.38 0.15 -12.79
CA LEU A 130 -3.77 -0.17 -14.17
C LEU A 130 -3.92 1.10 -15.01
N GLY A 131 -4.31 2.23 -14.40
CA GLY A 131 -4.36 3.52 -15.08
C GLY A 131 -3.02 3.85 -15.72
N GLU A 132 -1.93 3.81 -14.95
CA GLU A 132 -0.57 4.05 -15.45
C GLU A 132 -0.10 3.01 -16.48
N LEU A 133 -0.46 1.74 -16.31
CA LEU A 133 -0.05 0.67 -17.24
C LEU A 133 -0.83 0.69 -18.56
N LEU A 134 -2.02 1.28 -18.57
CA LEU A 134 -2.82 1.54 -19.77
C LEU A 134 -2.38 2.86 -20.43
N VAL A 135 -2.00 3.86 -19.62
CA VAL A 135 -1.49 5.18 -20.02
C VAL A 135 0.01 5.11 -20.31
N GLY A 136 0.39 4.49 -21.42
CA GLY A 136 1.64 4.87 -22.06
C GLY A 136 1.55 6.34 -22.50
N SER A 137 2.05 7.27 -21.68
CA SER A 137 2.24 8.70 -21.99
C SER A 137 1.08 9.34 -22.78
N GLY A 138 -0.05 9.57 -22.12
CA GLY A 138 -1.21 10.31 -22.66
C GLY A 138 -2.55 9.78 -22.14
N PRO A 139 -3.65 10.57 -22.18
CA PRO A 139 -4.95 10.12 -21.69
C PRO A 139 -5.39 8.84 -22.41
N TYR A 140 -5.47 7.73 -21.66
CA TYR A 140 -5.79 6.41 -22.22
C TYR A 140 -7.18 6.43 -22.85
N ARG A 141 -7.22 6.16 -24.15
CA ARG A 141 -8.47 5.93 -24.89
C ARG A 141 -8.62 4.42 -25.11
N PRO A 142 -9.69 3.79 -24.58
CA PRO A 142 -9.90 2.37 -24.79
C PRO A 142 -9.95 2.06 -26.29
N THR A 143 -9.09 1.14 -26.73
CA THR A 143 -8.94 0.82 -28.17
C THR A 143 -9.99 -0.17 -28.68
N ASN A 144 -10.70 -0.84 -27.78
CA ASN A 144 -11.77 -1.77 -28.11
C ASN A 144 -12.85 -1.86 -27.00
N LEU A 145 -13.93 -2.60 -27.29
CA LEU A 145 -15.07 -2.76 -26.38
C LEU A 145 -14.70 -3.41 -25.04
N MET A 146 -13.77 -4.37 -25.04
CA MET A 146 -13.29 -5.03 -23.82
C MET A 146 -12.51 -4.06 -22.92
N HIS A 147 -11.66 -3.21 -23.50
CA HIS A 147 -10.96 -2.15 -22.76
C HIS A 147 -11.93 -1.17 -22.12
N LYS A 148 -12.98 -0.78 -22.86
CA LYS A 148 -14.02 0.10 -22.34
C LYS A 148 -14.78 -0.57 -21.19
N GLN A 149 -15.19 -1.83 -21.35
CA GLN A 149 -15.88 -2.58 -20.31
C GLN A 149 -15.03 -2.79 -19.05
N LEU A 150 -13.73 -3.05 -19.19
CA LEU A 150 -12.83 -3.21 -18.03
C LEU A 150 -12.67 -1.88 -17.27
N LEU A 151 -12.46 -0.78 -17.98
CA LEU A 151 -12.45 0.57 -17.39
C LEU A 151 -13.77 0.91 -16.72
N ASP A 152 -14.90 0.60 -17.37
CA ASP A 152 -16.23 0.86 -16.84
C ASP A 152 -16.46 0.02 -15.58
N VAL A 153 -16.04 -1.26 -15.54
CA VAL A 153 -16.13 -2.09 -14.33
C VAL A 153 -15.29 -1.54 -13.18
N VAL A 154 -14.05 -1.13 -13.45
CA VAL A 154 -13.18 -0.51 -12.42
C VAL A 154 -13.81 0.79 -11.91
N LYS A 155 -14.33 1.63 -12.80
CA LYS A 155 -15.00 2.90 -12.43
C LYS A 155 -16.33 2.71 -11.71
N ILE A 156 -17.09 1.67 -12.06
CA ILE A 156 -18.47 1.46 -11.57
C ILE A 156 -18.49 0.64 -10.28
N HIS A 157 -17.60 -0.35 -10.13
CA HIS A 157 -17.74 -1.36 -9.09
C HIS A 157 -16.77 -1.23 -7.91
N GLU A 158 -15.66 -0.49 -8.01
CA GLU A 158 -14.76 -0.15 -6.89
C GLU A 158 -13.82 0.99 -7.35
N PRO A 159 -14.30 2.25 -7.42
CA PRO A 159 -13.52 3.38 -7.96
C PRO A 159 -12.22 3.60 -7.20
N ASP A 160 -12.16 3.21 -5.93
CA ASP A 160 -10.99 3.44 -5.08
C ASP A 160 -10.03 2.22 -5.07
N GLY A 161 -10.43 1.05 -5.57
CA GLY A 161 -9.56 -0.15 -5.60
C GLY A 161 -9.07 -0.66 -4.22
N HIS A 162 -9.55 -0.06 -3.14
CA HIS A 162 -9.19 -0.33 -1.74
C HIS A 162 -10.03 -1.50 -1.21
N GLY A 163 -9.74 -2.68 -1.74
CA GLY A 163 -10.58 -3.87 -1.59
C GLY A 163 -10.65 -4.44 -0.16
N LEU A 164 -11.37 -5.56 -0.07
CA LEU A 164 -11.53 -6.45 1.10
C LEU A 164 -10.24 -6.69 1.92
N SER A 165 -9.06 -6.49 1.33
CA SER A 165 -7.75 -6.60 1.99
C SER A 165 -7.54 -5.51 3.06
N LEU A 166 -7.86 -4.24 2.79
CA LEU A 166 -7.76 -3.16 3.78
C LEU A 166 -8.74 -3.37 4.94
N HIS A 167 -9.98 -3.73 4.61
CA HIS A 167 -10.97 -4.11 5.62
C HIS A 167 -10.52 -5.32 6.45
N ALA A 168 -9.87 -6.31 5.84
CA ALA A 168 -9.33 -7.45 6.57
C ALA A 168 -8.18 -7.05 7.51
N VAL A 169 -7.30 -6.13 7.08
CA VAL A 169 -6.22 -5.56 7.92
C VAL A 169 -6.82 -4.79 9.10
N ALA A 170 -7.73 -3.85 8.83
CA ALA A 170 -8.38 -3.03 9.85
C ALA A 170 -9.15 -3.91 10.85
N ARG A 171 -9.95 -4.87 10.36
CA ARG A 171 -10.69 -5.82 11.21
C ARG A 171 -9.77 -6.63 12.11
N ARG A 172 -8.63 -7.10 11.58
CA ARG A 172 -7.66 -7.89 12.36
C ARG A 172 -7.00 -7.05 13.46
N GLY A 173 -6.72 -5.77 13.19
CA GLY A 173 -6.26 -4.83 14.21
C GLY A 173 -7.33 -4.56 15.28
N SER A 174 -8.60 -4.38 14.89
CA SER A 174 -9.72 -4.13 15.79
C SER A 174 -9.94 -5.22 16.85
N GLU A 175 -9.51 -6.46 16.60
CA GLU A 175 -9.54 -7.54 17.60
C GLU A 175 -8.68 -7.21 18.84
N PHE A 176 -7.64 -6.39 18.69
CA PHE A 176 -6.75 -5.93 19.77
C PHE A 176 -7.21 -4.62 20.42
N LEU A 177 -8.25 -4.00 19.87
CA LEU A 177 -8.81 -2.72 20.31
C LEU A 177 -10.11 -2.93 21.11
N HIS A 178 -10.30 -4.12 21.69
CA HIS A 178 -11.50 -4.46 22.45
C HIS A 178 -11.71 -3.47 23.60
N GLY A 179 -12.87 -2.80 23.61
CA GLY A 179 -13.21 -1.77 24.60
C GLY A 179 -12.88 -0.33 24.18
N LEU A 180 -12.30 -0.11 22.98
CA LEU A 180 -11.96 1.22 22.43
C LEU A 180 -12.88 1.67 21.28
N SER A 181 -14.04 1.00 21.13
CA SER A 181 -15.08 1.31 20.15
C SER A 181 -14.55 1.73 18.75
N PRO A 182 -13.75 0.88 18.07
CA PRO A 182 -13.16 1.23 16.79
C PRO A 182 -14.25 1.40 15.71
N ARG A 183 -14.19 2.49 14.94
CA ARG A 183 -15.11 2.76 13.82
C ARG A 183 -14.35 3.28 12.60
N ILE A 184 -14.84 2.92 11.42
CA ILE A 184 -14.31 3.43 10.16
C ILE A 184 -15.15 4.64 9.80
N ASP A 185 -14.56 5.84 9.91
CA ASP A 185 -15.26 7.10 9.66
C ASP A 185 -15.12 7.57 8.21
N HIS A 186 -13.97 7.27 7.60
CA HIS A 186 -13.69 7.53 6.19
C HIS A 186 -13.08 6.29 5.56
N ALA A 187 -13.67 5.83 4.45
CA ALA A 187 -13.16 4.72 3.66
C ALA A 187 -13.08 5.15 2.19
N GLY A 188 -12.08 4.66 1.47
CA GLY A 188 -11.95 4.92 0.04
C GLY A 188 -11.26 6.24 -0.31
N GLN A 189 -10.56 6.86 0.65
CA GLN A 189 -9.81 8.10 0.40
C GLN A 189 -8.44 7.80 -0.19
N ASP A 190 -7.96 8.69 -1.05
CA ASP A 190 -6.58 8.66 -1.52
C ASP A 190 -5.60 9.09 -0.41
N TRP A 191 -4.30 8.95 -0.67
CA TRP A 191 -3.29 9.29 0.32
C TRP A 191 -3.21 10.79 0.63
N ASP A 192 -3.48 11.67 -0.34
CA ASP A 192 -3.40 13.12 -0.13
C ASP A 192 -4.46 13.57 0.87
N ASP A 193 -5.70 13.10 0.72
CA ASP A 193 -6.80 13.36 1.66
C ASP A 193 -6.48 12.82 3.07
N LEU A 194 -5.99 11.57 3.15
CA LEU A 194 -5.66 10.93 4.42
C LEU A 194 -4.47 11.59 5.14
N LYS A 195 -3.49 12.07 4.36
CA LYS A 195 -2.32 12.80 4.85
C LYS A 195 -2.72 14.16 5.39
N GLN A 196 -3.57 14.88 4.64
CA GLN A 196 -4.09 16.18 5.05
C GLN A 196 -4.89 16.07 6.35
N ASP A 197 -5.79 15.09 6.44
CA ASP A 197 -6.56 14.81 7.65
C ASP A 197 -5.62 14.58 8.84
N MET A 198 -4.64 13.68 8.72
CA MET A 198 -3.68 13.43 9.80
C MET A 198 -2.83 14.66 10.18
N ASP A 199 -2.44 15.49 9.21
CA ASP A 199 -1.59 16.68 9.44
C ASP A 199 -2.37 17.85 10.08
N ASP A 200 -3.69 17.92 9.88
CA ASP A 200 -4.55 18.95 10.45
C ASP A 200 -4.75 18.81 11.98
N HIS A 201 -4.34 17.66 12.55
CA HIS A 201 -4.49 17.34 13.96
C HIS A 201 -3.18 17.52 14.75
N GLU A 202 -3.28 18.16 15.92
CA GLU A 202 -2.12 18.60 16.72
C GLU A 202 -1.56 17.52 17.68
N GLY A 203 -2.24 16.37 17.84
CA GLY A 203 -1.86 15.36 18.85
C GLY A 203 -0.62 14.55 18.51
N GLY A 204 -0.11 14.68 17.28
CA GLY A 204 1.11 14.04 16.82
C GLY A 204 0.93 12.55 16.52
N ILE A 205 1.92 12.03 15.79
CA ILE A 205 1.97 10.65 15.35
C ILE A 205 2.75 9.82 16.37
N LEU A 206 2.17 8.71 16.81
CA LEU A 206 2.67 7.88 17.91
C LEU A 206 3.38 6.62 17.44
N GLY A 207 3.00 6.09 16.27
CA GLY A 207 3.62 4.89 15.71
C GLY A 207 3.39 4.75 14.21
N PHE A 208 4.33 4.07 13.55
CA PHE A 208 4.25 3.70 12.14
C PHE A 208 4.44 2.18 11.99
N TYR A 209 3.53 1.56 11.23
CA TYR A 209 3.48 0.11 11.02
C TYR A 209 3.36 -0.18 9.54
N ALA A 210 4.44 -0.64 8.93
CA ALA A 210 4.49 -0.93 7.50
C ALA A 210 4.52 -2.43 7.20
N TRP A 211 4.11 -2.80 5.98
CA TRP A 211 4.21 -4.15 5.44
C TRP A 211 4.56 -4.12 3.95
N GLY A 212 5.08 -5.24 3.43
CA GLY A 212 5.60 -5.30 2.07
C GLY A 212 6.70 -4.27 1.80
N PHE A 213 6.62 -3.57 0.67
CA PHE A 213 7.67 -2.65 0.21
C PHE A 213 7.96 -1.50 1.18
N PHE A 214 6.93 -0.98 1.84
CA PHE A 214 7.09 0.08 2.82
C PHE A 214 7.87 -0.41 4.06
N ALA A 215 7.69 -1.68 4.45
CA ALA A 215 8.43 -2.27 5.55
C ALA A 215 9.91 -2.44 5.22
N ASP A 216 10.21 -2.91 4.01
CA ASP A 216 11.60 -3.07 3.54
C ASP A 216 12.32 -1.71 3.54
N ALA A 217 11.71 -0.69 2.94
CA ALA A 217 12.25 0.67 2.92
C ALA A 217 12.40 1.29 4.32
N PHE A 218 11.47 1.01 5.22
CA PHE A 218 11.54 1.43 6.62
C PHE A 218 12.70 0.75 7.37
N HIS A 219 12.83 -0.57 7.25
CA HIS A 219 13.90 -1.32 7.91
C HIS A 219 15.29 -0.94 7.40
N GLU A 220 15.44 -0.66 6.10
CA GLU A 220 16.68 -0.14 5.54
C GLU A 220 17.05 1.21 6.14
N ARG A 221 16.08 2.14 6.24
CA ARG A 221 16.32 3.46 6.81
C ARG A 221 16.58 3.41 8.32
N LEU A 222 15.88 2.54 9.04
CA LEU A 222 16.11 2.30 10.47
C LEU A 222 17.51 1.72 10.72
N ARG A 223 17.93 0.74 9.90
CA ARG A 223 19.30 0.19 9.95
C ARG A 223 20.35 1.28 9.75
N ALA A 224 20.16 2.15 8.75
CA ALA A 224 21.07 3.26 8.50
C ALA A 224 21.17 4.24 9.68
N GLU A 225 20.07 4.50 10.39
CA GLU A 225 20.10 5.35 11.60
C GLU A 225 20.85 4.67 12.77
N TYR A 226 20.69 3.35 12.93
CA TYR A 226 21.44 2.57 13.93
C TYR A 226 22.94 2.53 13.64
N GLU A 227 23.32 2.38 12.37
CA GLU A 227 24.73 2.45 11.92
C GLU A 227 25.35 3.82 12.18
N ARG A 228 24.54 4.90 12.12
CA ARG A 228 24.93 6.27 12.48
C ARG A 228 24.94 6.54 13.99
N GLY A 229 24.73 5.52 14.82
CA GLY A 229 24.81 5.61 16.28
C GLY A 229 23.50 5.92 17.00
N LYS A 230 22.37 6.08 16.30
CA LYS A 230 21.06 6.40 16.92
C LYS A 230 20.30 5.15 17.36
N ARG A 231 20.90 4.32 18.21
CA ARG A 231 20.38 3.00 18.60
C ARG A 231 19.11 3.01 19.44
N ASP A 232 18.77 4.14 20.05
CA ASP A 232 17.54 4.30 20.84
C ASP A 232 16.30 4.65 20.00
N THR A 233 16.45 4.71 18.66
CA THR A 233 15.32 4.97 17.77
C THR A 233 14.30 3.83 17.85
N ALA A 234 13.03 4.16 18.12
CA ALA A 234 12.00 3.15 18.28
C ALA A 234 11.75 2.35 16.97
N PRO A 235 11.40 1.06 17.06
CA PRO A 235 11.14 0.22 15.88
C PRO A 235 9.85 0.58 15.14
N ASP A 236 9.01 1.45 15.72
CA ASP A 236 7.78 2.00 15.16
C ASP A 236 7.90 3.52 14.90
N CYS A 237 9.13 4.04 14.76
CA CYS A 237 9.41 5.47 14.70
C CYS A 237 8.62 6.20 13.59
N PRO A 238 7.68 7.10 13.95
CA PRO A 238 6.86 7.83 12.99
C PRO A 238 7.65 8.70 12.01
N ARG A 239 8.72 9.34 12.49
CA ARG A 239 9.60 10.20 11.67
C ARG A 239 10.24 9.43 10.52
N ILE A 240 10.70 8.21 10.79
CA ILE A 240 11.28 7.35 9.74
C ILE A 240 10.17 6.91 8.78
N GLY A 241 9.02 6.50 9.33
CA GLY A 241 7.85 6.11 8.54
C GLY A 241 7.39 7.19 7.56
N ARG A 242 7.18 8.41 8.05
CA ARG A 242 6.79 9.56 7.24
C ARG A 242 7.80 9.82 6.11
N ALA A 243 9.09 9.81 6.43
CA ALA A 243 10.13 10.03 5.44
C ALA A 243 10.26 8.89 4.41
N VAL A 244 9.81 7.67 4.73
CA VAL A 244 9.69 6.56 3.78
C VAL A 244 8.50 6.78 2.86
N VAL A 245 7.35 7.13 3.43
CA VAL A 245 6.11 7.38 2.69
C VAL A 245 6.28 8.56 1.73
N ASP A 246 6.80 9.70 2.19
CA ASP A 246 7.04 10.87 1.35
C ASP A 246 8.06 10.57 0.22
N LYS A 247 9.06 9.72 0.47
CA LYS A 247 10.01 9.31 -0.58
C LYS A 247 9.35 8.40 -1.62
N LEU A 248 8.55 7.44 -1.17
CA LEU A 248 7.92 6.43 -2.03
C LEU A 248 6.66 6.91 -2.72
N ILE A 249 6.03 7.99 -2.25
CA ILE A 249 4.80 8.53 -2.87
C ILE A 249 5.12 9.85 -3.58
N ASP A 250 5.63 10.84 -2.85
CA ASP A 250 5.80 12.20 -3.39
C ASP A 250 7.10 12.37 -4.20
N GLY A 251 8.00 11.38 -4.16
CA GLY A 251 9.32 11.44 -4.79
C GLY A 251 10.23 12.54 -4.24
N CYS A 252 9.86 13.17 -3.12
CA CYS A 252 10.64 14.26 -2.53
C CYS A 252 11.87 13.71 -1.81
N VAL A 253 13.04 13.95 -2.40
CA VAL A 253 14.31 13.98 -1.67
C VAL A 253 14.37 15.32 -0.95
N THR A 254 14.17 15.32 0.37
CA THR A 254 14.57 16.43 1.24
C THR A 254 16.02 16.26 1.66
#